data_AF-A0A8M9PAD4-F1
#
_entry.id   AF-A0A8M9PAD4-F1
#
_cell.length_a   1.000
_cell.length_b   1.000
_cell.length_c   1.000
_cell.angle_alpha   90.00
_cell.angle_beta   90.00
_cell.angle_gamma   90.00
#
_symmetry.space_group_name_H-M   'P 1'
#
loop_
_entity.id
_entity.type
_entity.pdbx_description
1 polymer ?
#
loop_
_entity_poly.entity_id
_entity_poly.type
_entity_poly.pdbx_seq_one_letter_code
_entity_poly.pdbx_strand_id
1 'polypeptide(L)'
;MATALSGRPPNNRKGRILGIIDAIQDAVGPPKQAAADRRTVEKTWKLMDKVVRLCQNPRLQLKNSPPYILDILPDTYQHLRLILCKYEENQRLTQLSENDYFKVYIDSLMKKSKRAIRLFKEAKERMYEEQSQDRRNLTKLSLIFSHMLAEIKAIFPGGQFQGDTFRITKADAAEFWRRSFGEK
;
A
#
# COMPACT_ATOMS: atom_id res chain seq x y z
N MET A 1 6.44 66.32 -28.14
CA MET A 1 6.34 64.89 -28.46
C MET A 1 7.34 64.11 -27.61
N ALA A 2 6.88 63.38 -26.60
CA ALA A 2 7.56 62.22 -26.00
C ALA A 2 6.56 61.56 -25.05
N THR A 3 6.16 60.35 -25.40
CA THR A 3 5.04 59.58 -24.86
C THR A 3 5.38 58.82 -23.58
N ALA A 4 4.51 59.01 -22.59
CA ALA A 4 3.95 58.08 -21.59
C ALA A 4 4.76 56.84 -21.16
N LEU A 5 5.06 56.83 -19.85
CA LEU A 5 5.14 55.64 -18.99
C LEU A 5 3.79 54.90 -19.01
N SER A 6 3.79 53.59 -19.27
CA SER A 6 2.71 52.70 -18.80
C SER A 6 3.24 51.31 -18.51
N GLY A 7 3.00 50.85 -17.28
CA GLY A 7 3.40 49.56 -16.77
C GLY A 7 2.56 48.42 -17.37
N ARG A 8 3.22 47.28 -17.58
CA ARG A 8 2.55 46.00 -17.85
C ARG A 8 2.06 45.39 -16.53
N PRO A 9 0.78 45.02 -16.38
CA PRO A 9 0.35 44.14 -15.31
C PRO A 9 0.55 42.68 -15.75
N PRO A 10 1.15 41.79 -14.94
CA PRO A 10 1.01 40.36 -15.15
C PRO A 10 -0.35 39.91 -14.60
N ASN A 11 -1.30 39.74 -15.51
CA ASN A 11 -2.51 38.98 -15.27
C ASN A 11 -2.20 37.49 -15.44
N ASN A 12 -2.40 36.67 -14.40
CA ASN A 12 -3.48 35.69 -14.35
C ASN A 12 -3.18 34.63 -13.28
N ARG A 13 -3.93 34.70 -12.18
CA ARG A 13 -4.02 33.63 -11.18
C ARG A 13 -4.62 32.40 -11.86
N LYS A 14 -3.86 31.32 -12.01
CA LYS A 14 -4.42 29.97 -12.18
C LYS A 14 -3.93 29.09 -11.05
N GLY A 15 -4.76 29.05 -10.00
CA GLY A 15 -4.73 27.95 -9.03
C GLY A 15 -4.95 26.65 -9.79
N ARG A 16 -3.91 25.84 -9.88
CA ARG A 16 -3.98 24.53 -10.50
C ARG A 16 -4.35 23.55 -9.39
N ILE A 17 -5.65 23.23 -9.31
CA ILE A 17 -6.20 22.10 -8.56
C ILE A 17 -5.54 20.85 -9.14
N LEU A 18 -4.39 20.46 -8.57
CA LEU A 18 -3.70 19.21 -8.89
C LEU A 18 -4.16 18.15 -7.89
N GLY A 19 -5.41 17.73 -8.04
CA GLY A 19 -5.99 16.71 -7.19
C GLY A 19 -7.26 16.23 -7.83
N ILE A 20 -7.15 15.26 -8.76
CA ILE A 20 -8.15 14.24 -9.14
C ILE A 20 -7.71 13.46 -10.42
N ILE A 21 -6.81 13.96 -11.27
CA ILE A 21 -6.62 13.38 -12.64
C ILE A 21 -5.59 12.23 -12.76
N ASP A 22 -4.67 12.02 -11.80
CA ASP A 22 -3.73 10.87 -11.86
C ASP A 22 -4.35 9.51 -11.43
N ALA A 23 -5.67 9.45 -11.23
CA ALA A 23 -6.37 8.27 -10.70
C ALA A 23 -7.05 7.38 -11.76
N ILE A 24 -7.01 7.73 -13.05
CA ILE A 24 -7.75 6.99 -14.10
C ILE A 24 -6.90 6.88 -15.38
N GLN A 25 -5.80 6.13 -15.33
CA GLN A 25 -5.08 5.68 -16.53
C GLN A 25 -4.49 4.26 -16.38
N ASP A 26 -5.13 3.42 -15.55
CA ASP A 26 -4.73 2.02 -15.34
C ASP A 26 -5.78 1.02 -15.89
N ALA A 27 -6.64 1.44 -16.80
CA ALA A 27 -7.71 0.61 -17.35
C ALA A 27 -7.72 0.64 -18.88
N VAL A 28 -6.89 -0.16 -19.55
CA VAL A 28 -7.28 -1.06 -20.67
C VAL A 28 -6.15 -2.08 -20.90
N GLY A 29 -6.38 -3.33 -20.48
CA GLY A 29 -5.54 -4.47 -20.82
C GLY A 29 -5.64 -5.52 -19.72
N PRO A 30 -5.90 -6.81 -20.03
CA PRO A 30 -5.86 -7.84 -19.00
C PRO A 30 -4.44 -7.83 -18.41
N PRO A 31 -4.26 -7.53 -17.12
CA PRO A 31 -2.94 -7.67 -16.54
C PRO A 31 -2.58 -9.15 -16.70
N LYS A 32 -1.46 -9.45 -17.37
CA LYS A 32 -0.77 -10.71 -17.12
C LYS A 32 -0.47 -10.68 -15.63
N GLN A 33 -1.33 -11.30 -14.83
CA GLN A 33 -1.18 -11.34 -13.39
C GLN A 33 0.17 -12.00 -13.14
N ALA A 34 1.16 -11.18 -12.79
CA ALA A 34 2.48 -11.69 -12.48
C ALA A 34 2.28 -12.67 -11.31
N ALA A 35 2.71 -13.92 -11.50
CA ALA A 35 2.66 -14.90 -10.43
C ALA A 35 3.31 -14.29 -9.18
N ALA A 36 2.69 -14.46 -8.01
CA ALA A 36 3.28 -14.08 -6.74
C ALA A 36 4.35 -15.10 -6.34
N ASP A 37 5.34 -15.27 -7.22
CA ASP A 37 6.44 -16.19 -7.04
C ASP A 37 7.34 -15.73 -5.90
N ARG A 38 8.17 -16.65 -5.40
CA ARG A 38 9.08 -16.41 -4.28
C ARG A 38 9.95 -15.16 -4.51
N ARG A 39 10.42 -14.96 -5.75
CA ARG A 39 11.25 -13.82 -6.14
C ARG A 39 10.50 -12.48 -5.99
N THR A 40 9.24 -12.43 -6.37
CA THR A 40 8.39 -11.24 -6.25
C THR A 40 8.13 -10.90 -4.79
N VAL A 41 7.91 -11.92 -3.94
CA VAL A 41 7.74 -11.73 -2.50
C VAL A 41 9.03 -11.20 -1.86
N GLU A 42 10.19 -11.79 -2.17
CA GLU A 42 11.49 -11.32 -1.68
C GLU A 42 11.80 -9.88 -2.10
N LYS A 43 11.46 -9.51 -3.34
CA LYS A 43 11.60 -8.13 -3.83
C LYS A 43 10.72 -7.17 -3.03
N THR A 44 9.50 -7.59 -2.70
CA THR A 44 8.58 -6.81 -1.88
C THR A 44 9.14 -6.60 -0.46
N TRP A 45 9.73 -7.64 0.14
CA TRP A 45 10.40 -7.51 1.44
C TRP A 45 11.52 -6.47 1.44
N LYS A 46 12.39 -6.48 0.42
CA LYS A 46 13.47 -5.48 0.30
C LYS A 46 12.94 -4.05 0.23
N LEU A 47 11.76 -3.84 -0.37
CA LEU A 47 11.11 -2.53 -0.41
C LEU A 47 10.53 -2.14 0.96
N MET A 48 9.87 -3.06 1.66
CA MET A 48 9.36 -2.81 3.02
C MET A 48 10.50 -2.48 3.99
N ASP A 49 11.57 -3.26 3.97
CA ASP A 49 12.78 -3.05 4.77
C ASP A 49 13.41 -1.67 4.50
N LYS A 50 13.42 -1.23 3.24
CA LYS A 50 13.81 0.14 2.90
C LYS A 50 12.87 1.20 3.49
N VAL A 51 11.56 0.95 3.52
CA VAL A 51 10.59 1.87 4.18
C VAL A 51 10.84 1.93 5.68
N VAL A 52 11.09 0.79 6.34
CA VAL A 52 11.43 0.74 7.78
C VAL A 52 12.66 1.59 8.06
N ARG A 53 13.75 1.40 7.31
CA ARG A 53 14.97 2.21 7.47
C ARG A 53 14.73 3.71 7.32
N LEU A 54 13.90 4.12 6.36
CA LEU A 54 13.55 5.54 6.18
C LEU A 54 12.74 6.06 7.38
N CYS A 55 11.83 5.25 7.90
CA CYS A 55 11.00 5.59 9.06
C CYS A 55 11.76 5.58 10.39
N GLN A 56 12.91 4.91 10.48
CA GLN A 56 13.79 4.91 11.64
C GLN A 56 14.61 6.20 11.80
N ASN A 57 14.54 7.15 10.86
CA ASN A 57 15.24 8.41 10.98
C ASN A 57 14.76 9.18 12.23
N PRO A 58 15.64 9.50 13.20
CA PRO A 58 15.25 10.13 14.46
C PRO A 58 14.58 11.50 14.26
N ARG A 59 14.88 12.21 13.17
CA ARG A 59 14.25 13.50 12.85
C ARG A 59 12.75 13.38 12.56
N LEU A 60 12.27 12.18 12.21
CA LEU A 60 10.82 11.97 12.05
C LEU A 60 10.11 12.02 13.39
N GLN A 61 10.71 11.58 14.50
CA GLN A 61 10.04 11.53 15.81
C GLN A 61 8.69 10.78 15.72
N LEU A 62 8.69 9.59 15.12
CA LEU A 62 7.48 8.76 15.06
C LEU A 62 7.09 8.32 16.46
N LYS A 63 5.85 8.66 16.87
CA LYS A 63 5.27 8.24 18.14
C LYS A 63 4.91 6.76 18.07
N ASN A 64 5.20 6.01 19.13
CA ASN A 64 4.82 4.60 19.24
C ASN A 64 3.32 4.49 19.59
N SER A 65 2.49 4.78 18.59
CA SER A 65 1.02 4.73 18.68
C SER A 65 0.45 4.17 17.38
N PRO A 66 -0.61 3.35 17.43
CA PRO A 66 -1.26 2.86 16.22
C PRO A 66 -1.74 4.02 15.30
N PRO A 67 -1.55 3.93 13.97
CA PRO A 67 -0.85 2.88 13.23
C PRO A 67 0.68 3.11 13.20
N TYR A 68 1.46 2.27 13.91
CA TYR A 68 2.91 2.41 14.01
C TYR A 68 3.63 1.58 12.94
N ILE A 69 4.07 2.25 11.87
CA ILE A 69 4.64 1.59 10.68
C ILE A 69 5.88 0.73 10.99
N LEU A 70 6.63 1.08 12.04
CA LEU A 70 7.83 0.37 12.46
C LEU A 70 7.52 -0.99 13.12
N ASP A 71 6.30 -1.21 13.58
CA ASP A 71 5.83 -2.54 14.01
C ASP A 71 5.08 -3.26 12.88
N ILE A 72 4.23 -2.52 12.15
CA ILE A 72 3.36 -3.08 11.10
C ILE A 72 4.16 -3.77 10.00
N LEU A 73 5.24 -3.16 9.50
CA LEU A 73 6.00 -3.74 8.39
C LEU A 73 6.76 -5.01 8.81
N PRO A 74 7.47 -5.05 9.95
CA PRO A 74 7.99 -6.31 10.50
C PRO A 74 6.91 -7.37 10.72
N ASP A 75 5.75 -7.02 11.28
CA ASP A 75 4.65 -7.96 11.48
C ASP A 75 4.12 -8.54 10.16
N THR A 76 4.00 -7.69 9.14
CA THR A 76 3.61 -8.11 7.79
C THR A 76 4.64 -9.06 7.20
N TYR A 77 5.93 -8.79 7.39
CA TYR A 77 7.00 -9.70 6.97
C TYR A 77 6.89 -11.06 7.67
N GLN A 78 6.72 -11.09 9.01
CA GLN A 78 6.60 -12.34 9.76
C GLN A 78 5.40 -13.16 9.28
N HIS A 79 4.27 -12.50 9.01
CA HIS A 79 3.08 -13.19 8.53
C HIS A 79 3.25 -13.74 7.11
N LEU A 80 3.86 -12.98 6.19
CA LEU A 80 4.20 -13.48 4.85
C LEU A 80 5.17 -14.66 4.90
N ARG A 81 6.16 -14.62 5.81
CA ARG A 81 7.09 -15.73 6.03
C ARG A 81 6.36 -16.97 6.54
N LEU A 82 5.43 -16.81 7.49
CA LEU A 82 4.59 -17.91 7.99
C LEU A 82 3.80 -18.58 6.85
N ILE A 83 3.17 -17.78 5.98
CA ILE A 83 2.45 -18.29 4.80
C ILE A 83 3.42 -19.09 3.92
N LEU A 84 4.54 -18.50 3.50
CA LEU A 84 5.49 -19.20 2.63
C LEU A 84 6.00 -20.51 3.23
N CYS A 85 6.38 -20.53 4.52
CA CYS A 85 6.84 -21.74 5.20
C CYS A 85 5.78 -22.84 5.17
N LYS A 86 4.52 -22.53 5.50
CA LYS A 86 3.43 -23.53 5.46
C LYS A 86 3.19 -24.09 4.07
N TYR A 87 3.25 -23.27 3.03
CA TYR A 87 3.03 -23.75 1.66
C TYR A 87 4.26 -24.46 1.10
N GLU A 88 5.47 -24.14 1.55
CA GLU A 88 6.71 -24.84 1.21
C GLU A 88 6.73 -26.25 1.85
N GLU A 89 6.43 -26.36 3.15
CA GLU A 89 6.35 -27.63 3.88
C GLU A 89 5.34 -28.61 3.25
N ASN A 90 4.22 -28.10 2.75
CA ASN A 90 3.17 -28.89 2.11
C ASN A 90 3.37 -29.09 0.59
N GLN A 91 4.46 -28.60 0.00
CA GLN A 91 4.74 -28.65 -1.45
C GLN A 91 3.65 -27.96 -2.31
N ARG A 92 3.01 -26.91 -1.78
CA ARG A 92 1.89 -26.17 -2.40
C ARG A 92 2.26 -24.75 -2.84
N LEU A 93 3.55 -24.44 -3.00
CA LEU A 93 4.00 -23.10 -3.41
C LEU A 93 3.41 -22.62 -4.74
N THR A 94 3.25 -23.53 -5.72
CA THR A 94 2.60 -23.20 -7.00
C THR A 94 1.17 -22.71 -6.77
N GLN A 95 0.40 -23.43 -5.93
CA GLN A 95 -0.97 -23.05 -5.60
C GLN A 95 -1.05 -21.67 -4.91
N LEU A 96 -0.11 -21.37 -4.00
CA LEU A 96 -0.03 -20.05 -3.38
C LEU A 96 0.25 -18.96 -4.41
N SER A 97 1.18 -19.21 -5.33
CA SER A 97 1.57 -18.23 -6.36
C SER A 97 0.45 -17.95 -7.37
N GLU A 98 -0.46 -18.90 -7.54
CA GLU A 98 -1.63 -18.82 -8.42
C GLU A 98 -2.88 -18.26 -7.71
N ASN A 99 -2.90 -18.22 -6.38
CA ASN A 99 -4.02 -17.70 -5.59
C ASN A 99 -4.30 -16.21 -5.95
N ASP A 100 -5.53 -15.92 -6.36
CA ASP A 100 -5.92 -14.59 -6.86
C ASP A 100 -5.74 -13.48 -5.83
N TYR A 101 -6.20 -13.71 -4.61
CA TYR A 101 -6.05 -12.75 -3.53
C TYR A 101 -4.56 -12.50 -3.23
N PHE A 102 -3.74 -13.55 -3.12
CA PHE A 102 -2.32 -13.40 -2.79
C PHE A 102 -1.55 -12.62 -3.87
N LYS A 103 -1.84 -12.86 -5.16
CA LYS A 103 -1.28 -12.07 -6.27
C LYS A 103 -1.61 -10.58 -6.14
N VAL A 104 -2.87 -10.25 -5.90
CA VAL A 104 -3.33 -8.86 -5.73
C VAL A 104 -2.71 -8.23 -4.48
N TYR A 105 -2.62 -8.98 -3.39
CA TYR A 105 -2.03 -8.53 -2.13
C TYR A 105 -0.56 -8.14 -2.30
N ILE A 106 0.25 -9.04 -2.89
CA ILE A 106 1.69 -8.80 -3.09
C ILE A 106 1.93 -7.63 -4.04
N ASP A 107 1.18 -7.52 -5.14
CA ASP A 107 1.29 -6.37 -6.05
C ASP A 107 0.92 -5.06 -5.33
N SER A 108 -0.17 -5.04 -4.57
CA SER A 108 -0.60 -3.87 -3.78
C SER A 108 0.48 -3.49 -2.77
N LEU A 109 1.04 -4.45 -2.03
CA LEU A 109 2.07 -4.23 -1.01
C LEU A 109 3.34 -3.66 -1.64
N MET A 110 3.74 -4.19 -2.80
CA MET A 110 4.87 -3.68 -3.57
C MET A 110 4.64 -2.24 -4.02
N LYS A 111 3.46 -1.93 -4.59
CA LYS A 111 3.09 -0.58 -5.05
C LYS A 111 3.05 0.42 -3.90
N LYS A 112 2.45 0.08 -2.75
CA LYS A 112 2.42 0.96 -1.56
C LYS A 112 3.82 1.19 -1.00
N SER A 113 4.67 0.16 -0.95
CA SER A 113 6.06 0.28 -0.50
C SER A 113 6.87 1.20 -1.41
N LYS A 114 6.74 1.06 -2.74
CA LYS A 114 7.36 1.98 -3.72
C LYS A 114 6.86 3.42 -3.55
N ARG A 115 5.56 3.61 -3.31
CA ARG A 115 4.97 4.92 -3.05
C ARG A 115 5.53 5.57 -1.78
N ALA A 116 5.66 4.81 -0.70
CA ALA A 116 6.29 5.30 0.53
C ALA A 116 7.74 5.74 0.28
N ILE A 117 8.55 4.92 -0.40
CA ILE A 117 9.93 5.29 -0.75
C ILE A 117 9.97 6.56 -1.60
N ARG A 118 9.07 6.68 -2.59
CA ARG A 118 8.98 7.87 -3.45
C ARG A 118 8.61 9.13 -2.65
N LEU A 119 7.67 9.02 -1.71
CA LEU A 119 7.28 10.11 -0.80
C LEU A 119 8.51 10.67 -0.07
N PHE A 120 9.32 9.82 0.55
CA PHE A 120 10.56 10.24 1.21
C PHE A 120 11.54 10.95 0.25
N LYS A 121 11.67 10.44 -0.98
CA LYS A 121 12.57 11.00 -1.99
C LYS A 121 12.14 12.41 -2.45
N GLU A 122 10.83 12.62 -2.61
CA GLU A 122 10.25 13.86 -3.15
C GLU A 122 10.06 14.93 -2.06
N ALA A 123 9.65 14.52 -0.87
CA ALA A 123 9.40 15.41 0.26
C ALA A 123 10.69 15.95 0.88
N LYS A 124 11.77 15.16 0.90
CA LYS A 124 13.07 15.54 1.49
C LYS A 124 12.89 16.10 2.90
N GLU A 125 13.30 17.35 3.15
CA GLU A 125 13.21 18.01 4.45
C GLU A 125 11.77 18.15 4.98
N ARG A 126 10.78 18.27 4.09
CA ARG A 126 9.37 18.38 4.49
C ARG A 126 8.85 17.14 5.23
N MET A 127 9.51 15.99 5.11
CA MET A 127 9.17 14.80 5.89
C MET A 127 9.30 14.99 7.40
N TYR A 128 10.24 15.85 7.81
CA TYR A 128 10.58 16.06 9.22
C TYR A 128 9.74 17.16 9.87
N GLU A 129 9.00 17.92 9.07
CA GLU A 129 8.00 18.89 9.54
C GLU A 129 6.71 18.14 9.91
N GLU A 130 6.40 18.03 11.22
CA GLU A 130 5.27 17.21 11.71
C GLU A 130 3.92 17.58 11.06
N GLN A 131 3.73 18.87 10.76
CA GLN A 131 2.48 19.40 10.20
C GLN A 131 2.43 19.41 8.66
N SER A 132 3.49 18.96 7.98
CA SER A 132 3.52 18.99 6.53
C SER A 132 2.53 18.02 5.90
N GLN A 133 2.12 18.32 4.67
CA GLN A 133 1.26 17.42 3.91
C GLN A 133 1.95 16.08 3.63
N ASP A 134 3.27 16.09 3.43
CA ASP A 134 4.07 14.88 3.19
C ASP A 134 4.07 13.97 4.43
N ARG A 135 4.17 14.56 5.63
CA ARG A 135 4.05 13.82 6.88
C ARG A 135 2.66 13.20 7.08
N ARG A 136 1.60 13.95 6.77
CA ARG A 136 0.22 13.43 6.77
C ARG A 136 0.04 12.29 5.76
N ASN A 137 0.67 12.38 4.59
CA ASN A 137 0.66 11.32 3.58
C ASN A 137 1.34 10.04 4.09
N LEU A 138 2.43 10.16 4.88
CA LEU A 138 3.06 9.02 5.54
C LEU A 138 2.15 8.40 6.60
N THR A 139 1.47 9.21 7.42
CA THR A 139 0.46 8.71 8.38
C THR A 139 -0.65 7.94 7.67
N LYS A 140 -1.16 8.46 6.54
CA LYS A 140 -2.16 7.77 5.72
C LYS A 140 -1.62 6.45 5.16
N LEU A 141 -0.37 6.42 4.71
CA LEU A 141 0.27 5.18 4.25
C LEU A 141 0.43 4.17 5.39
N SER A 142 0.77 4.62 6.59
CA SER A 142 0.88 3.77 7.79
C SER A 142 -0.46 3.11 8.13
N LEU A 143 -1.56 3.87 8.02
CA LEU A 143 -2.92 3.33 8.19
C LEU A 143 -3.27 2.30 7.10
N ILE A 144 -2.92 2.57 5.84
CA ILE A 144 -3.10 1.61 4.74
C ILE A 144 -2.35 0.31 5.01
N PHE A 145 -1.08 0.38 5.41
CA PHE A 145 -0.32 -0.83 5.77
C PHE A 145 -0.95 -1.58 6.95
N SER A 146 -1.47 -0.87 7.95
CA SER A 146 -2.20 -1.48 9.06
C SER A 146 -3.42 -2.28 8.58
N HIS A 147 -4.22 -1.72 7.67
CA HIS A 147 -5.38 -2.41 7.10
C HIS A 147 -4.97 -3.60 6.23
N MET A 148 -3.91 -3.45 5.43
CA MET A 148 -3.37 -4.56 4.64
C MET A 148 -2.87 -5.71 5.54
N LEU A 149 -2.24 -5.40 6.68
CA LEU A 149 -1.83 -6.42 7.64
C LEU A 149 -3.03 -7.13 8.29
N ALA A 150 -4.07 -6.37 8.65
CA ALA A 150 -5.29 -6.94 9.21
C ALA A 150 -5.99 -7.86 8.19
N GLU A 151 -6.08 -7.43 6.93
CA GLU A 151 -6.71 -8.19 5.85
C GLU A 151 -5.96 -9.51 5.59
N ILE A 152 -4.63 -9.49 5.41
CA ILE A 152 -3.88 -10.73 5.16
C ILE A 152 -3.97 -11.70 6.34
N LYS A 153 -3.98 -11.20 7.59
CA LYS A 153 -4.16 -12.04 8.78
C LYS A 153 -5.54 -12.68 8.83
N ALA A 154 -6.56 -12.00 8.30
CA ALA A 154 -7.93 -12.49 8.26
C ALA A 154 -8.16 -13.52 7.14
N ILE A 155 -7.50 -13.34 5.98
CA ILE A 155 -7.60 -14.25 4.83
C ILE A 155 -6.63 -15.43 4.95
N PHE A 156 -5.49 -15.26 5.62
CA PHE A 156 -4.51 -16.32 5.92
C PHE A 156 -4.34 -16.55 7.42
N PRO A 157 -5.40 -16.89 8.17
CA PRO A 157 -5.29 -17.16 9.59
C PRO A 157 -4.31 -18.32 9.82
N GLY A 158 -3.30 -18.09 10.67
CA GLY A 158 -2.23 -19.05 10.91
C GLY A 158 -1.43 -19.42 9.65
N GLY A 159 -1.44 -18.61 8.58
CA GLY A 159 -0.68 -18.84 7.36
C GLY A 159 -1.34 -19.75 6.32
N GLN A 160 -2.62 -20.12 6.50
CA GLN A 160 -3.37 -20.93 5.53
C GLN A 160 -4.49 -20.11 4.92
N PHE A 161 -4.67 -20.19 3.60
CA PHE A 161 -5.76 -19.52 2.92
C PHE A 161 -7.12 -20.03 3.42
N GLN A 162 -7.97 -19.10 3.87
CA GLN A 162 -9.35 -19.31 4.27
C GLN A 162 -10.26 -18.19 3.73
N GLY A 163 -9.91 -17.61 2.58
CA GLY A 163 -10.72 -16.56 1.95
C GLY A 163 -12.07 -17.08 1.44
N ASP A 164 -12.09 -18.32 0.97
CA ASP A 164 -13.29 -19.06 0.53
C ASP A 164 -14.29 -19.32 1.66
N THR A 165 -13.79 -19.40 2.89
CA THR A 165 -14.57 -19.70 4.10
C THR A 165 -14.68 -18.49 5.04
N PHE A 166 -14.35 -17.30 4.53
CA PHE A 166 -14.39 -16.06 5.30
C PHE A 166 -15.81 -15.76 5.79
N ARG A 167 -15.94 -15.48 7.10
CA ARG A 167 -17.24 -15.22 7.73
C ARG A 167 -17.52 -13.73 7.79
N ILE A 168 -18.40 -13.26 6.91
CA ILE A 168 -18.93 -11.88 6.96
C ILE A 168 -19.84 -11.73 8.18
N THR A 169 -19.55 -10.75 9.03
CA THR A 169 -20.21 -10.56 10.34
C THR A 169 -21.71 -10.26 10.25
N LYS A 170 -22.16 -9.52 9.23
CA LYS A 170 -23.55 -9.13 9.05
C LYS A 170 -24.24 -10.12 8.10
N ALA A 171 -25.32 -10.75 8.55
CA ALA A 171 -26.01 -11.80 7.80
C ALA A 171 -26.48 -11.32 6.42
N ASP A 172 -27.14 -10.17 6.34
CA ASP A 172 -27.62 -9.61 5.07
C ASP A 172 -26.47 -9.34 4.08
N ALA A 173 -25.32 -8.86 4.59
CA ALA A 173 -24.13 -8.64 3.76
C ALA A 173 -23.49 -9.96 3.31
N ALA A 174 -23.51 -11.00 4.16
CA ALA A 174 -23.03 -12.33 3.82
C ALA A 174 -23.89 -12.98 2.74
N GLU A 175 -25.21 -12.83 2.83
CA GLU A 175 -26.16 -13.30 1.82
C GLU A 175 -25.97 -12.56 0.49
N PHE A 176 -25.88 -11.23 0.54
CA PHE A 176 -25.58 -10.41 -0.63
C PHE A 176 -24.30 -10.88 -1.33
N TRP A 177 -23.20 -11.05 -0.57
CA TRP A 177 -21.92 -11.47 -1.12
C TRP A 177 -22.01 -12.84 -1.77
N ARG A 178 -22.59 -13.82 -1.08
CA ARG A 178 -22.75 -15.18 -1.59
C ARG A 178 -23.59 -15.21 -2.87
N ARG A 179 -24.67 -14.43 -2.93
CA ARG A 179 -25.54 -14.34 -4.11
C ARG A 179 -24.83 -13.70 -5.31
N SER A 180 -23.98 -12.71 -5.08
CA SER A 180 -23.33 -11.95 -6.15
C SER A 180 -21.99 -12.54 -6.61
N PHE A 181 -21.22 -13.13 -5.69
CA PHE A 181 -19.82 -13.50 -5.91
C PHE A 181 -19.48 -14.94 -5.51
N GLY A 182 -20.40 -15.67 -4.89
CA GLY A 182 -20.16 -17.02 -4.38
C GLY A 182 -19.17 -17.00 -3.19
N GLU A 183 -18.09 -17.77 -3.30
CA GLU A 183 -17.01 -17.88 -2.30
C GLU A 183 -15.76 -17.03 -2.67
N LYS A 184 -15.88 -16.10 -3.62
CA LYS A 184 -14.77 -15.23 -4.04
C LYS A 184 -14.50 -14.08 -3.10
#